data_AF-A0A380FJ79-F1
#
_entry.id   AF-A0A380FJ79-F1
#
_cell.length_a   1.000
_cell.length_b   1.000
_cell.length_c   1.000
_cell.angle_alpha   90.00
_cell.angle_beta   90.00
_cell.angle_gamma   90.00
#
_symmetry.space_group_name_H-M   'P 1'
#
loop_
_entity.id
_entity.type
_entity.pdbx_description
1 polymer ?
#
loop_
_entity_poly.entity_id
_entity_poly.type
_entity_poly.pdbx_seq_one_letter_code
_entity_poly.pdbx_strand_id
1 'polypeptide(L)'
;MLNEAKAFIKAMYNELNYSNDTLRQRLSEIEHAITNTGTYEHTTAELTYGAKMAWRNSNRCIGRLFWESLTVNDARSIHTETEFITEIENHIEHATNNGRIKPYITIFSATNPPTIYNNQLIRYAGYDDLGDPAEKEVTTLAQHLGWQGEHTNFDILPLIYQMPNDSIKYHNYPKSLIKEVPITHDRYPKLQSLGLKWYAVPIISSMDLSIGGITYPTAPFKWLVYGQ
;
A
#
# COMPACT_ATOMS: atom_id res chain seq x y z
N MET A 1 -22.43 0.34 -8.08
CA MET A 1 -22.35 -0.21 -6.71
C MET A 1 -23.12 -1.51 -6.51
N LEU A 2 -24.46 -1.55 -6.38
CA LEU A 2 -25.18 -2.79 -5.99
C LEU A 2 -24.89 -4.00 -6.91
N ASN A 3 -24.80 -3.79 -8.22
CA ASN A 3 -24.46 -4.85 -9.18
C ASN A 3 -23.03 -5.36 -8.98
N GLU A 4 -22.07 -4.48 -8.69
CA GLU A 4 -20.66 -4.83 -8.43
C GLU A 4 -20.54 -5.59 -7.11
N ALA A 5 -21.25 -5.15 -6.07
CA ALA A 5 -21.31 -5.84 -4.78
C ALA A 5 -21.90 -7.25 -4.95
N LYS A 6 -23.03 -7.37 -5.66
CA LYS A 6 -23.66 -8.67 -5.98
C LYS A 6 -22.71 -9.57 -6.78
N ALA A 7 -21.97 -9.03 -7.75
CA ALA A 7 -21.02 -9.80 -8.55
C ALA A 7 -19.83 -10.30 -7.71
N PHE A 8 -19.24 -9.43 -6.89
CA PHE A 8 -18.13 -9.75 -6.00
C PHE A 8 -18.51 -10.84 -4.98
N ILE A 9 -19.62 -10.64 -4.25
CA ILE A 9 -20.05 -11.57 -3.21
C ILE A 9 -20.37 -12.95 -3.81
N LYS A 10 -21.06 -13.00 -4.96
CA LYS A 10 -21.30 -14.27 -5.65
C LYS A 10 -20.01 -14.98 -6.05
N ALA A 11 -19.05 -14.25 -6.63
CA ALA A 11 -17.76 -14.84 -7.02
C ALA A 11 -17.02 -15.40 -5.81
N MET A 12 -16.80 -14.59 -4.77
CA MET A 12 -16.12 -15.00 -3.54
C MET A 12 -16.82 -16.19 -2.87
N TYR A 13 -18.14 -16.12 -2.69
CA TYR A 13 -18.86 -17.13 -1.92
C TYR A 13 -18.92 -18.47 -2.66
N ASN A 14 -18.97 -18.44 -3.99
CA ASN A 14 -18.86 -19.63 -4.81
C ASN A 14 -17.44 -20.23 -4.72
N GLU A 15 -16.39 -19.42 -4.83
CA GLU A 15 -15.00 -19.89 -4.74
C GLU A 15 -14.66 -20.49 -3.36
N LEU A 16 -15.30 -19.97 -2.30
CA LEU A 16 -15.12 -20.45 -0.92
C LEU A 16 -16.17 -21.49 -0.47
N ASN A 17 -17.04 -21.94 -1.38
CA ASN A 17 -18.08 -22.95 -1.13
C ASN A 17 -19.03 -22.62 0.04
N TYR A 18 -19.42 -21.35 0.19
CA TYR A 18 -20.46 -20.95 1.14
C TYR A 18 -21.84 -21.47 0.71
N SER A 19 -22.74 -21.64 1.67
CA SER A 19 -24.11 -22.08 1.39
C SER A 19 -24.91 -21.01 0.64
N ASN A 20 -25.87 -21.44 -0.18
CA ASN A 20 -26.80 -20.55 -0.87
C ASN A 20 -27.64 -19.71 0.09
N ASP A 21 -27.90 -20.20 1.30
CA ASP A 21 -28.66 -19.46 2.32
C ASP A 21 -27.83 -18.30 2.86
N THR A 22 -26.57 -18.54 3.19
CA THR A 22 -25.62 -17.50 3.63
C THR A 22 -25.42 -16.45 2.55
N LEU A 23 -25.28 -16.87 1.28
CA LEU A 23 -25.17 -15.95 0.15
C LEU A 23 -26.41 -15.06 0.03
N ARG A 24 -27.62 -15.65 0.04
CA ARG A 24 -28.88 -14.89 -0.08
C ARG A 24 -29.04 -13.89 1.06
N GLN A 25 -28.73 -14.31 2.29
CA GLN A 25 -28.78 -13.44 3.45
C GLN A 25 -27.84 -12.24 3.28
N ARG A 26 -26.55 -12.49 2.95
CA ARG A 26 -25.57 -11.41 2.79
C ARG A 26 -25.95 -10.42 1.69
N LEU A 27 -26.47 -10.92 0.55
CA LEU A 27 -26.93 -10.04 -0.52
C LEU A 27 -28.09 -9.14 -0.09
N SER A 28 -29.03 -9.67 0.71
CA SER A 28 -30.14 -8.89 1.26
C SER A 28 -29.65 -7.82 2.23
N GLU A 29 -28.67 -8.13 3.09
CA GLU A 29 -28.06 -7.17 4.02
C GLU A 29 -27.39 -6.01 3.26
N ILE A 30 -26.63 -6.33 2.21
CA ILE A 30 -25.96 -5.34 1.37
C ILE A 30 -26.96 -4.45 0.63
N GLU A 31 -28.02 -5.04 0.07
CA GLU A 31 -29.07 -4.30 -0.63
C GLU A 31 -29.80 -3.34 0.32
N HIS A 32 -30.11 -3.79 1.53
CA HIS A 32 -30.70 -2.95 2.57
C HIS A 32 -29.74 -1.83 3.02
N ALA A 33 -28.45 -2.13 3.24
CA ALA A 33 -27.45 -1.14 3.63
C ALA A 33 -27.32 -0.05 2.56
N ILE A 34 -27.13 -0.43 1.29
CA ILE A 34 -26.99 0.50 0.17
C ILE A 34 -28.23 1.39 0.03
N THR A 35 -29.43 0.82 0.20
CA THR A 35 -30.68 1.58 0.11
C THR A 35 -30.77 2.65 1.19
N ASN A 36 -30.27 2.38 2.40
CA ASN A 36 -30.42 3.27 3.54
C ASN A 36 -29.27 4.26 3.73
N THR A 37 -28.03 3.88 3.42
CA THR A 37 -26.82 4.68 3.68
C THR A 37 -26.07 5.08 2.41
N GLY A 38 -26.47 4.58 1.24
CA GLY A 38 -25.80 4.81 -0.04
C GLY A 38 -24.59 3.90 -0.29
N THR A 39 -24.17 3.11 0.70
CA THR A 39 -23.04 2.17 0.60
C THR A 39 -23.24 0.94 1.49
N TYR A 40 -22.26 0.04 1.55
CA TYR A 40 -22.21 -1.06 2.50
C TYR A 40 -20.79 -1.20 3.07
N GLU A 41 -20.62 -2.05 4.08
CA GLU A 41 -19.30 -2.36 4.62
C GLU A 41 -18.94 -3.82 4.39
N HIS A 42 -17.70 -4.06 3.95
CA HIS A 42 -17.15 -5.40 3.86
C HIS A 42 -16.92 -5.99 5.25
N THR A 43 -17.14 -7.29 5.39
CA THR A 43 -16.57 -8.05 6.50
C THR A 43 -15.06 -8.15 6.36
N THR A 44 -14.32 -8.44 7.43
CA THR A 44 -12.86 -8.66 7.36
C THR A 44 -12.50 -9.81 6.41
N ALA A 45 -13.35 -10.84 6.32
CA ALA A 45 -13.16 -11.94 5.37
C ALA A 45 -13.33 -11.48 3.91
N GLU A 46 -14.35 -10.66 3.64
CA GLU A 46 -14.58 -10.06 2.32
C GLU A 46 -13.45 -9.12 1.92
N LEU A 47 -12.97 -8.28 2.85
CA LEU A 47 -11.85 -7.37 2.60
C LEU A 47 -10.57 -8.15 2.28
N THR A 48 -10.27 -9.18 3.09
CA THR A 48 -9.08 -10.02 2.91
C THR A 48 -9.11 -10.75 1.58
N TYR A 49 -10.24 -11.38 1.25
CA TYR A 49 -10.37 -12.13 0.00
C TYR A 49 -10.42 -11.20 -1.22
N GLY A 50 -11.12 -10.07 -1.12
CA GLY A 50 -11.21 -9.06 -2.17
C GLY A 50 -9.85 -8.47 -2.53
N ALA A 51 -9.01 -8.16 -1.54
CA ALA A 51 -7.64 -7.68 -1.78
C ALA A 51 -6.78 -8.73 -2.50
N LYS A 52 -6.91 -10.01 -2.11
CA LYS A 52 -6.26 -11.13 -2.80
C LYS A 52 -6.75 -11.25 -4.25
N MET A 53 -8.05 -11.20 -4.49
CA MET A 53 -8.63 -11.21 -5.84
C MET A 53 -8.16 -10.02 -6.69
N ALA A 54 -8.02 -8.83 -6.10
CA ALA A 54 -7.52 -7.65 -6.79
C ALA A 54 -6.09 -7.86 -7.31
N TRP A 55 -5.21 -8.44 -6.48
CA TRP A 55 -3.87 -8.83 -6.94
C TRP A 55 -3.93 -9.92 -8.02
N ARG A 56 -4.74 -10.97 -7.84
CA ARG A 56 -4.94 -12.04 -8.85
C ARG A 56 -5.36 -11.48 -10.21
N ASN A 57 -6.19 -10.44 -10.21
CA ASN A 57 -6.73 -9.81 -11.42
C ASN A 57 -5.88 -8.64 -11.94
N SER A 58 -4.75 -8.34 -11.32
CA SER A 58 -3.86 -7.26 -11.75
C SER A 58 -3.10 -7.65 -13.02
N ASN A 59 -3.64 -7.27 -14.19
CA ASN A 59 -3.11 -7.64 -15.51
C ASN A 59 -1.64 -7.25 -15.75
N ARG A 60 -1.15 -6.21 -15.06
CA ARG A 60 0.25 -5.74 -15.16
C ARG A 60 1.18 -6.40 -14.13
N CYS A 61 0.67 -7.25 -13.25
CA CYS A 61 1.48 -7.99 -12.28
C CYS A 61 1.79 -9.39 -12.81
N ILE A 62 3.07 -9.73 -12.96
CA ILE A 62 3.50 -11.08 -13.36
C ILE A 62 3.63 -12.03 -12.16
N GLY A 63 3.87 -11.52 -10.95
CA GLY A 63 3.98 -12.29 -9.70
C GLY A 63 2.67 -12.83 -9.12
N ARG A 64 1.62 -12.97 -9.94
CA ARG A 64 0.27 -13.36 -9.51
C ARG A 64 0.15 -14.75 -8.91
N LEU A 65 1.14 -15.64 -9.12
CA LEU A 65 1.12 -17.00 -8.56
C LEU A 65 0.95 -17.01 -7.03
N PHE A 66 1.50 -16.02 -6.35
CA PHE A 66 1.51 -15.94 -4.88
C PHE A 66 0.32 -15.17 -4.29
N TRP A 67 -0.71 -14.88 -5.08
CA TRP A 67 -1.81 -14.00 -4.68
C TRP A 67 -2.49 -14.42 -3.35
N GLU A 68 -2.61 -15.73 -3.10
CA GLU A 68 -3.20 -16.26 -1.87
C GLU A 68 -2.36 -15.98 -0.60
N SER A 69 -1.05 -15.75 -0.77
CA SER A 69 -0.11 -15.50 0.33
C SER A 69 -0.12 -14.05 0.82
N LEU A 70 -0.89 -13.15 0.18
CA LEU A 70 -1.02 -11.77 0.61
C LEU A 70 -1.48 -11.71 2.06
N THR A 71 -0.69 -11.02 2.88
CA THR A 71 -1.12 -10.65 4.22
C THR A 71 -1.89 -9.35 4.13
N VAL A 72 -3.12 -9.34 4.64
CA VAL A 72 -4.02 -8.18 4.61
C VAL A 72 -4.16 -7.65 6.02
N ASN A 73 -3.86 -6.38 6.20
CA ASN A 73 -4.06 -5.66 7.44
C ASN A 73 -5.26 -4.73 7.30
N ASP A 74 -6.27 -4.95 8.14
CA ASP A 74 -7.51 -4.19 8.17
C ASP A 74 -7.35 -2.98 9.11
N ALA A 75 -7.01 -1.83 8.54
CA ALA A 75 -6.78 -0.57 9.26
C ALA A 75 -7.96 0.41 9.08
N ARG A 76 -9.17 -0.09 8.77
CA ARG A 76 -10.34 0.77 8.51
C ARG A 76 -10.80 1.55 9.75
N SER A 77 -10.49 1.06 10.95
CA SER A 77 -10.81 1.71 12.22
C SER A 77 -9.78 2.77 12.66
N ILE A 78 -8.72 3.00 11.87
CA ILE A 78 -7.69 3.97 12.21
C ILE A 78 -8.16 5.38 11.87
N HIS A 79 -8.17 6.25 12.88
CA HIS A 79 -8.67 7.62 12.77
C HIS A 79 -7.70 8.66 13.32
N THR A 80 -6.70 8.27 14.11
CA THR A 80 -5.71 9.21 14.66
C THR A 80 -4.42 9.20 13.86
N GLU A 81 -3.72 10.34 13.89
CA GLU A 81 -2.43 10.52 13.23
C GLU A 81 -1.36 9.55 13.76
N THR A 82 -1.29 9.37 15.08
CA THR A 82 -0.31 8.46 15.71
C THR A 82 -0.51 7.01 15.30
N GLU A 83 -1.77 6.54 15.28
CA GLU A 83 -2.10 5.19 14.83
C GLU A 83 -1.79 5.02 13.33
N PHE A 84 -2.11 6.01 12.50
CA PHE A 84 -1.80 5.99 11.08
C PHE A 84 -0.30 5.84 10.83
N ILE A 85 0.54 6.65 11.47
CA ILE A 85 2.01 6.55 11.35
C ILE A 85 2.48 5.18 11.82
N THR A 86 1.97 4.70 12.96
CA THR A 86 2.32 3.39 13.51
C THR A 86 1.99 2.26 12.53
N GLU A 87 0.82 2.30 11.89
CA GLU A 87 0.42 1.30 10.89
C GLU A 87 1.28 1.34 9.62
N ILE A 88 1.75 2.51 9.22
CA ILE A 88 2.69 2.65 8.10
C ILE A 88 4.06 2.06 8.45
N GLU A 89 4.58 2.34 9.65
CA GLU A 89 5.85 1.76 10.09
C GLU A 89 5.75 0.24 10.26
N ASN A 90 4.65 -0.25 10.84
CA ASN A 90 4.33 -1.67 10.93
C ASN A 90 4.29 -2.32 9.55
N HIS A 91 3.65 -1.68 8.56
CA HIS A 91 3.64 -2.18 7.19
C HIS A 91 5.07 -2.39 6.67
N ILE A 92 5.92 -1.38 6.81
CA ILE A 92 7.31 -1.44 6.32
C ILE A 92 8.09 -2.57 7.01
N GLU A 93 7.98 -2.68 8.33
CA GLU A 93 8.64 -3.73 9.11
C GLU A 93 8.18 -5.13 8.69
N HIS A 94 6.87 -5.36 8.64
CA HIS A 94 6.28 -6.66 8.31
C HIS A 94 6.53 -7.06 6.86
N ALA A 95 6.48 -6.10 5.93
CA ALA A 95 6.80 -6.34 4.53
C ALA A 95 8.30 -6.65 4.35
N THR A 96 9.19 -5.97 5.08
CA THR A 96 10.63 -6.21 5.05
C THR A 96 11.01 -7.56 5.65
N ASN A 97 10.43 -7.92 6.80
CA ASN A 97 10.61 -9.21 7.47
C ASN A 97 12.08 -9.67 7.51
N ASN A 98 12.97 -8.80 7.99
CA ASN A 98 14.41 -9.04 8.07
C ASN A 98 15.10 -9.42 6.73
N GLY A 99 14.51 -9.04 5.59
CA GLY A 99 14.97 -9.37 4.25
C GLY A 99 14.27 -10.56 3.61
N ARG A 100 13.42 -11.29 4.34
CA ARG A 100 12.55 -12.33 3.79
C ARG A 100 11.21 -11.70 3.39
N ILE A 101 11.25 -10.86 2.36
CA ILE A 101 10.17 -9.93 2.01
C ILE A 101 8.82 -10.66 1.86
N LYS A 102 7.78 -10.16 2.53
CA LYS A 102 6.41 -10.71 2.47
C LYS A 102 5.49 -9.83 1.63
N PRO A 103 4.53 -10.40 0.87
CA PRO A 103 3.45 -9.62 0.29
C PRO A 103 2.50 -9.12 1.39
N TYR A 104 2.29 -7.81 1.44
CA TYR A 104 1.53 -7.14 2.49
C TYR A 104 0.70 -6.00 1.89
N ILE A 105 -0.49 -5.78 2.44
CA ILE A 105 -1.34 -4.62 2.14
C ILE A 105 -1.98 -4.12 3.44
N THR A 106 -1.98 -2.80 3.64
CA THR A 106 -2.72 -2.16 4.74
C THR A 106 -3.86 -1.39 4.12
N ILE A 107 -5.10 -1.64 4.53
CA ILE A 107 -6.29 -1.02 3.93
C ILE A 107 -6.92 -0.08 4.96
N PHE A 108 -6.90 1.23 4.67
CA PHE A 108 -7.55 2.24 5.50
C PHE A 108 -9.03 2.40 5.12
N SER A 109 -9.75 3.24 5.85
CA SER A 109 -11.18 3.50 5.62
C SER A 109 -11.49 3.87 4.15
N ALA A 110 -12.64 3.45 3.63
CA ALA A 110 -13.13 3.98 2.35
C ALA A 110 -13.71 5.40 2.50
N THR A 111 -14.19 5.74 3.70
CA THR A 111 -14.84 7.01 4.00
C THR A 111 -13.89 7.89 4.80
N ASN A 112 -13.55 9.07 4.25
CA ASN A 112 -12.60 10.01 4.84
C ASN A 112 -11.30 9.35 5.34
N PRO A 113 -10.52 8.66 4.49
CA PRO A 113 -9.23 8.10 4.91
C PRO A 113 -8.13 9.16 5.04
N PRO A 114 -7.02 8.82 5.72
CA PRO A 114 -5.76 9.50 5.54
C PRO A 114 -5.34 9.46 4.06
N THR A 115 -4.78 10.55 3.53
CA THR A 115 -4.23 10.59 2.15
C THR A 115 -2.72 10.45 2.21
N ILE A 116 -2.12 9.65 1.32
CA ILE A 116 -0.67 9.52 1.14
C ILE A 116 -0.28 10.15 -0.19
N TYR A 117 0.74 11.00 -0.18
CA TYR A 117 1.20 11.73 -1.37
C TYR A 117 2.41 11.07 -2.05
N ASN A 118 3.05 10.11 -1.38
CA ASN A 118 4.18 9.37 -1.95
C ASN A 118 3.71 8.37 -3.02
N ASN A 119 4.51 8.21 -4.08
CA ASN A 119 4.31 7.15 -5.09
C ASN A 119 4.52 5.75 -4.49
N GLN A 120 5.60 5.61 -3.72
CA GLN A 120 5.86 4.46 -2.86
C GLN A 120 6.25 4.97 -1.48
N LEU A 121 5.94 4.22 -0.41
CA LEU A 121 6.31 4.61 0.96
C LEU A 121 7.82 4.81 1.13
N ILE A 122 8.63 4.06 0.36
CA ILE A 122 10.08 4.17 0.39
C ILE A 122 10.56 4.55 -1.01
N ARG A 123 11.07 5.77 -1.15
CA ARG A 123 11.70 6.29 -2.37
C ARG A 123 12.87 7.18 -2.02
N TYR A 124 13.82 7.27 -2.95
CA TYR A 124 14.86 8.27 -2.90
C TYR A 124 14.35 9.61 -3.43
N ALA A 125 14.82 10.70 -2.85
CA ALA A 125 14.53 12.05 -3.29
C ALA A 125 15.12 12.35 -4.68
N GLY A 126 14.51 13.31 -5.37
CA GLY A 126 14.92 13.81 -6.66
C GLY A 126 15.17 15.31 -6.61
N TYR A 127 16.41 15.72 -6.79
CA TYR A 127 16.84 17.11 -6.90
C TYR A 127 17.08 17.49 -8.36
N ASP A 128 17.38 18.76 -8.62
CA ASP A 128 17.64 19.21 -10.00
C ASP A 128 18.93 18.68 -10.59
N ASP A 129 19.94 18.48 -9.75
CA ASP A 129 21.29 18.05 -10.09
C ASP A 129 21.55 16.56 -9.83
N LEU A 130 20.82 15.91 -8.91
CA LEU A 130 21.06 14.53 -8.49
C LEU A 130 19.81 13.83 -7.90
N GLY A 131 19.93 12.53 -7.59
CA GLY A 131 18.83 11.73 -7.02
C GLY A 131 17.94 11.09 -8.09
N ASP A 132 16.71 10.72 -7.72
CA ASP A 132 15.75 10.07 -8.62
C ASP A 132 14.86 11.10 -9.35
N PRO A 133 15.01 11.30 -10.67
CA PRO A 133 14.24 12.31 -11.41
C PRO A 133 12.72 12.10 -11.36
N ALA A 134 12.25 10.87 -11.11
CA ALA A 134 10.82 10.58 -11.02
C ALA A 134 10.18 11.15 -9.74
N GLU A 135 10.96 11.46 -8.71
CA GLU A 135 10.45 11.96 -7.43
C GLU A 135 10.66 13.47 -7.23
N LYS A 136 11.01 14.22 -8.28
CA LYS A 136 11.23 15.68 -8.19
C LYS A 136 10.02 16.43 -7.61
N GLU A 137 8.81 16.10 -8.07
CA GLU A 137 7.58 16.74 -7.61
C GLU A 137 7.33 16.45 -6.12
N VAL A 138 7.47 15.19 -5.71
CA VAL A 138 7.28 14.76 -4.30
C VAL A 138 8.36 15.37 -3.41
N THR A 139 9.60 15.47 -3.90
CA THR A 139 10.72 16.10 -3.18
C THR A 139 10.49 17.59 -2.99
N THR A 140 9.99 18.28 -4.02
CA THR A 140 9.64 19.70 -3.93
C THR A 140 8.50 19.91 -2.92
N LEU A 141 7.49 19.03 -2.91
CA LEU A 141 6.44 19.06 -1.90
C LEU A 141 7.02 18.86 -0.49
N ALA A 142 7.90 17.88 -0.29
CA ALA A 142 8.55 17.66 1.00
C ALA A 142 9.32 18.91 1.47
N GLN A 143 10.12 19.51 0.58
CA GLN A 143 10.87 20.74 0.87
C GLN A 143 9.95 21.92 1.20
N HIS A 144 8.83 22.05 0.50
CA HIS A 144 7.82 23.08 0.78
C HIS A 144 7.20 22.94 2.17
N LEU A 145 7.01 21.70 2.64
CA LEU A 145 6.54 21.40 4.01
C LEU A 145 7.64 21.59 5.07
N GLY A 146 8.86 21.93 4.67
CA GLY A 146 10.01 22.18 5.57
C GLY A 146 10.90 20.97 5.79
N TRP A 147 10.72 19.87 5.06
CA TRP A 147 11.67 18.74 5.08
C TRP A 147 12.98 19.13 4.41
N GLN A 148 14.11 18.69 4.98
CA GLN A 148 15.45 18.91 4.44
C GLN A 148 16.18 17.58 4.38
N GLY A 149 16.59 17.18 3.18
CA GLY A 149 17.47 16.02 2.96
C GLY A 149 18.93 16.36 3.23
N GLU A 150 19.79 15.35 3.09
CA GLU A 150 21.26 15.50 3.17
C GLU A 150 21.87 15.95 1.80
N HIS A 151 21.02 16.12 0.78
CA HIS A 151 21.34 16.45 -0.62
C HIS A 151 22.25 15.39 -1.26
N THR A 152 21.88 14.12 -1.12
CA THR A 152 22.61 12.97 -1.70
C THR A 152 21.80 12.22 -2.75
N ASN A 153 22.46 11.35 -3.53
CA ASN A 153 21.80 10.52 -4.55
C ASN A 153 20.74 9.57 -3.96
N PHE A 154 20.74 9.36 -2.64
CA PHE A 154 19.96 8.31 -1.99
C PHE A 154 19.33 8.79 -0.68
N ASP A 155 18.86 10.04 -0.65
CA ASP A 155 18.10 10.56 0.49
C ASP A 155 16.72 9.92 0.53
N ILE A 156 16.37 9.26 1.63
CA ILE A 156 15.04 8.67 1.79
C ILE A 156 14.02 9.77 2.02
N LEU A 157 12.99 9.82 1.15
CA LEU A 157 11.87 10.74 1.32
C LEU A 157 11.07 10.41 2.59
N PRO A 158 10.50 11.43 3.27
CA PRO A 158 9.61 11.20 4.38
C PRO A 158 8.26 10.66 3.88
N LEU A 159 7.48 10.06 4.77
CA LEU A 159 6.04 9.91 4.53
C LEU A 159 5.43 11.30 4.42
N ILE A 160 4.72 11.60 3.34
CA ILE A 160 3.93 12.82 3.18
C ILE A 160 2.46 12.43 3.19
N TYR A 161 1.71 12.96 4.13
CA TYR A 161 0.33 12.54 4.39
C TYR A 161 -0.56 13.69 4.83
N GLN A 162 -1.87 13.44 4.79
CA GLN A 162 -2.88 14.34 5.33
C GLN A 162 -3.97 13.53 6.02
N MET A 163 -4.23 13.84 7.28
CA MET A 163 -5.39 13.31 8.01
C MET A 163 -6.67 14.04 7.58
N PRO A 164 -7.86 13.42 7.71
CA PRO A 164 -9.12 14.07 7.35
C PRO A 164 -9.30 15.42 8.04
N ASN A 165 -9.56 16.47 7.26
CA ASN A 165 -9.73 17.85 7.73
C ASN A 165 -8.49 18.47 8.41
N ASP A 166 -7.29 17.94 8.15
CA ASP A 166 -6.03 18.49 8.65
C ASP A 166 -5.18 19.07 7.49
N SER A 167 -4.09 19.74 7.84
CA SER A 167 -3.02 20.15 6.95
C SER A 167 -2.17 18.97 6.45
N ILE A 168 -1.50 19.15 5.32
CA ILE A 168 -0.50 18.18 4.84
C ILE A 168 0.71 18.26 5.77
N LYS A 169 1.19 17.08 6.20
CA LYS A 169 2.33 16.91 7.11
C LYS A 169 3.31 15.92 6.51
N TYR A 170 4.49 15.83 7.13
CA TYR A 170 5.45 14.78 6.82
C TYR A 170 5.97 14.11 8.08
N HIS A 171 6.38 12.84 7.95
CA HIS A 171 7.00 12.04 9.00
C HIS A 171 8.28 11.38 8.49
N ASN A 172 9.39 11.59 9.21
CA ASN A 172 10.66 10.94 8.91
C ASN A 172 10.68 9.54 9.52
N TYR A 173 10.94 8.53 8.69
CA TYR A 173 11.12 7.17 9.18
C TYR A 173 12.38 7.04 10.05
N PRO A 174 12.36 6.18 11.08
CA PRO A 174 13.59 5.75 11.74
C PRO A 174 14.56 5.13 10.72
N LYS A 175 15.84 5.56 10.72
CA LYS A 175 16.85 5.02 9.77
C LYS A 175 16.96 3.48 9.83
N SER A 176 16.71 2.87 10.99
CA SER A 176 16.72 1.41 11.19
C SER A 176 15.57 0.67 10.51
N LEU A 177 14.46 1.36 10.21
CA LEU A 177 13.28 0.77 9.59
C LEU A 177 13.51 0.48 8.10
N ILE A 178 14.35 1.29 7.45
CA ILE A 178 14.57 1.23 6.00
C ILE A 178 15.77 0.36 5.69
N LYS A 179 15.51 -0.83 5.14
CA LYS A 179 16.57 -1.73 4.69
C LYS A 179 17.05 -1.34 3.30
N GLU A 180 18.32 -0.98 3.19
CA GLU A 180 19.01 -0.71 1.93
C GLU A 180 20.01 -1.83 1.61
N VAL A 181 20.21 -2.09 0.32
CA VAL A 181 21.15 -3.08 -0.20
C VAL A 181 22.20 -2.37 -1.04
N PRO A 182 23.49 -2.40 -0.64
CA PRO A 182 24.56 -1.88 -1.48
C PRO A 182 24.75 -2.77 -2.71
N ILE A 183 24.96 -2.15 -3.87
CA ILE A 183 25.16 -2.85 -5.13
C ILE A 183 26.66 -3.09 -5.31
N THR A 184 27.05 -4.36 -5.34
CA THR A 184 28.43 -4.82 -5.54
C THR A 184 28.47 -5.93 -6.59
N HIS A 185 29.67 -6.27 -7.07
CA HIS A 185 29.84 -7.35 -8.05
C HIS A 185 31.12 -8.12 -7.78
N ASP A 186 31.00 -9.42 -7.53
CA ASP A 186 32.12 -10.30 -7.11
C ASP A 186 33.29 -10.29 -8.10
N ARG A 187 32.98 -10.35 -9.41
CA ARG A 187 34.01 -10.32 -10.47
C ARG A 187 34.46 -8.91 -10.88
N TYR A 188 33.77 -7.86 -10.41
CA TYR A 188 34.07 -6.46 -10.78
C TYR A 188 34.10 -5.58 -9.52
N PRO A 189 35.14 -5.69 -8.66
CA PRO A 189 35.19 -4.97 -7.38
C PRO A 189 35.10 -3.44 -7.50
N LYS A 190 35.52 -2.87 -8.64
CA LYS A 190 35.40 -1.44 -8.95
C LYS A 190 33.95 -0.94 -8.97
N LEU A 191 32.95 -1.82 -9.07
CA LEU A 191 31.54 -1.39 -9.00
C LEU A 191 31.20 -0.79 -7.62
N GLN A 192 31.78 -1.33 -6.56
CA GLN A 192 31.53 -0.87 -5.19
C GLN A 192 31.93 0.61 -4.99
N SER A 193 32.94 1.09 -5.71
CA SER A 193 33.38 2.49 -5.59
C SER A 193 32.38 3.49 -6.16
N LEU A 194 31.34 3.06 -6.88
CA LEU A 194 30.25 3.92 -7.32
C LEU A 194 29.27 4.26 -6.18
N GLY A 195 29.32 3.54 -5.05
CA GLY A 195 28.46 3.81 -3.88
C GLY A 195 26.96 3.58 -4.13
N LEU A 196 26.61 2.78 -5.14
CA LEU A 196 25.22 2.51 -5.50
C LEU A 196 24.52 1.66 -4.43
N LYS A 197 23.25 1.96 -4.16
CA LYS A 197 22.39 1.19 -3.26
C LYS A 197 20.93 1.29 -3.68
N TRP A 198 20.10 0.38 -3.17
CA TRP A 198 18.66 0.42 -3.38
C TRP A 198 17.90 -0.05 -2.13
N TYR A 199 16.70 0.47 -1.90
CA TYR A 199 15.83 0.01 -0.82
C TYR A 199 15.26 -1.39 -1.11
N ALA A 200 15.06 -2.19 -0.08
CA ALA A 200 14.70 -3.60 -0.23
C ALA A 200 13.24 -3.83 -0.66
N VAL A 201 12.30 -2.99 -0.21
CA VAL A 201 10.85 -3.25 -0.37
C VAL A 201 10.17 -2.11 -1.14
N PRO A 202 9.68 -2.36 -2.37
CA PRO A 202 8.88 -1.40 -3.12
C PRO A 202 7.41 -1.48 -2.69
N ILE A 203 6.96 -0.52 -1.87
CA ILE A 203 5.59 -0.45 -1.35
C ILE A 203 4.83 0.64 -2.09
N ILE A 204 3.98 0.29 -3.03
CA ILE A 204 3.16 1.24 -3.81
C ILE A 204 2.09 1.84 -2.89
N SER A 205 1.93 3.17 -2.95
CA SER A 205 0.97 3.92 -2.13
C SER A 205 0.10 4.89 -2.92
N SER A 206 0.26 4.95 -4.25
CA SER A 206 -0.46 5.88 -5.14
C SER A 206 -1.53 5.20 -6.01
N MET A 207 -2.13 4.12 -5.53
CA MET A 207 -3.14 3.36 -6.26
C MET A 207 -4.35 3.03 -5.39
N ASP A 208 -5.53 3.20 -5.97
CA ASP A 208 -6.80 2.80 -5.35
C ASP A 208 -6.98 1.27 -5.40
N LEU A 209 -7.57 0.72 -4.34
CA LEU A 209 -8.07 -0.66 -4.30
C LEU A 209 -9.60 -0.65 -4.45
N SER A 210 -10.13 -1.28 -5.49
CA SER A 210 -11.58 -1.42 -5.68
C SER A 210 -12.04 -2.86 -5.44
N ILE A 211 -13.04 -3.04 -4.57
CA ILE A 211 -13.62 -4.34 -4.22
C ILE A 211 -15.14 -4.17 -4.17
N GLY A 212 -15.90 -4.94 -4.96
CA GLY A 212 -17.37 -4.96 -4.87
C GLY A 212 -18.08 -3.60 -5.06
N GLY A 213 -17.44 -2.64 -5.75
CA GLY A 213 -17.97 -1.29 -5.91
C GLY A 213 -17.66 -0.32 -4.76
N ILE A 214 -16.86 -0.73 -3.77
CA ILE A 214 -16.22 0.15 -2.79
C ILE A 214 -14.80 0.45 -3.25
N THR A 215 -14.40 1.72 -3.17
CA THR A 215 -13.03 2.18 -3.44
C THR A 215 -12.34 2.52 -2.13
N TYR A 216 -11.17 1.93 -1.91
CA TYR A 216 -10.25 2.24 -0.83
C TYR A 216 -9.08 3.03 -1.42
N PRO A 217 -9.07 4.37 -1.30
CA PRO A 217 -8.07 5.20 -1.96
C PRO A 217 -6.69 5.11 -1.29
N THR A 218 -6.65 4.71 -0.01
CA THR A 218 -5.41 4.56 0.76
C THR A 218 -5.25 3.12 1.17
N ALA A 219 -4.55 2.37 0.33
CA ALA A 219 -4.31 0.95 0.56
C ALA A 219 -2.87 0.56 0.18
N PRO A 220 -1.83 1.10 0.84
CA PRO A 220 -0.44 0.83 0.47
C PRO A 220 -0.16 -0.67 0.45
N PHE A 221 0.53 -1.13 -0.59
CA PHE A 221 0.77 -2.55 -0.81
C PHE A 221 2.13 -2.86 -1.43
N LYS A 222 2.59 -4.07 -1.16
CA LYS A 222 3.68 -4.71 -1.89
C LYS A 222 3.20 -6.06 -2.41
N TRP A 223 3.06 -6.17 -3.73
CA TRP A 223 2.69 -7.42 -4.42
C TRP A 223 3.88 -8.09 -5.11
N LEU A 224 4.80 -7.29 -5.67
CA LEU A 224 5.83 -7.78 -6.57
C LEU A 224 6.93 -8.56 -5.85
N VAL A 225 7.23 -9.75 -6.37
CA VAL A 225 8.41 -10.53 -6.04
C VAL A 225 9.24 -10.58 -7.33
N TYR A 226 10.32 -9.79 -7.41
CA TYR A 226 11.42 -10.04 -8.35
C TYR A 226 12.75 -9.82 -7.66
N GLY A 227 13.70 -10.71 -7.95
CA GLY A 227 15.01 -10.77 -7.34
C GLY A 227 15.15 -11.95 -6.38
N GLN A 228 15.06 -13.18 -6.91
CA GLN A 228 15.90 -14.28 -6.44
C GLN A 228 16.91 -14.59 -7.52
#